data_AF-A0A957T508-F1
#
_entry.id   AF-A0A957T508-F1
#
_cell.length_a   1.000
_cell.length_b   1.000
_cell.length_c   1.000
_cell.angle_alpha   90.00
_cell.angle_beta   90.00
_cell.angle_gamma   90.00
#
_symmetry.space_group_name_H-M   'P 1'
#
loop_
_entity.id
_entity.type
_entity.pdbx_description
1 polymer ?
#
loop_
_entity_poly.entity_id
_entity_poly.type
_entity_poly.pdbx_seq_one_letter_code
_entity_poly.pdbx_strand_id
1 'polypeptide(L)'
;MDSLRNGAKMKQATSSAGEITLEQVLVLAQRLQPVDQARLLTKLAVEVELTLEKASPTKSTEHKSLRGLLSDLGTAPSTADIDEVQREMWSGLAEE
;
A
#
# COMPACT_ATOMS: atom_id res chain seq x y z
N MET A 1 -2.21 -17.22 -56.05
CA MET A 1 -2.20 -18.52 -55.38
C MET A 1 -0.79 -19.03 -55.65
N ASP A 2 0.14 -19.00 -54.72
CA ASP A 2 0.09 -19.66 -53.41
C ASP A 2 0.82 -18.89 -52.31
N SER A 3 0.32 -19.14 -51.11
CA SER A 3 0.55 -18.43 -49.86
C SER A 3 1.95 -18.61 -49.28
N LEU A 4 2.47 -17.48 -48.81
CA LEU A 4 3.23 -17.29 -47.57
C LEU A 4 3.19 -18.51 -46.62
N ARG A 5 4.35 -19.14 -46.39
CA ARG A 5 4.58 -19.93 -45.16
C ARG A 5 5.87 -19.50 -44.51
N ASN A 6 5.78 -18.35 -43.85
CA ASN A 6 6.82 -17.82 -42.98
C ASN A 6 6.84 -18.68 -41.71
N GLY A 7 7.77 -19.62 -41.64
CA GLY A 7 8.01 -20.44 -40.47
C GLY A 7 8.69 -19.60 -39.39
N ALA A 8 7.91 -18.92 -38.57
CA ALA A 8 8.36 -18.32 -37.33
C ALA A 8 8.87 -19.46 -36.43
N LYS A 9 10.18 -19.72 -36.48
CA LYS A 9 10.87 -20.50 -35.45
C LYS A 9 10.80 -19.67 -34.17
N MET A 10 9.76 -19.93 -33.37
CA MET A 10 9.75 -19.53 -31.96
C MET A 10 10.99 -20.15 -31.35
N LYS A 11 11.99 -19.31 -31.08
CA LYS A 11 13.14 -19.66 -30.28
C LYS A 11 12.57 -20.09 -28.93
N GLN A 12 12.55 -21.40 -28.69
CA GLN A 12 12.45 -21.91 -27.34
C GLN A 12 13.66 -21.34 -26.61
N ALA A 13 13.42 -20.30 -25.82
CA ALA A 13 14.36 -19.91 -24.78
C ALA A 13 14.43 -21.13 -23.86
N THR A 14 15.53 -21.87 -23.97
CA THR A 14 15.90 -22.91 -23.02
C THR A 14 16.10 -22.22 -21.68
N SER A 15 15.02 -22.15 -20.89
CA SER A 15 15.07 -21.73 -19.50
C SER A 15 16.05 -22.64 -18.77
N SER A 16 16.99 -22.04 -18.04
CA SER A 16 17.90 -22.80 -17.19
C SER A 16 17.08 -23.62 -16.18
N ALA A 17 17.57 -24.80 -15.80
CA ALA A 17 16.88 -25.71 -14.86
C ALA A 17 16.69 -25.14 -13.43
N GLY A 18 16.95 -23.85 -13.21
CA GLY A 18 16.84 -23.17 -11.92
C GLY A 18 15.94 -21.93 -11.88
N GLU A 19 15.39 -21.47 -13.01
CA GLU A 19 14.53 -20.28 -13.02
C GLU A 19 13.06 -20.67 -13.11
N ILE A 20 12.35 -20.52 -11.99
CA ILE A 20 10.89 -20.62 -11.94
C ILE A 20 10.30 -19.36 -12.57
N THR A 21 9.62 -19.54 -13.71
CA THR A 21 8.95 -18.44 -14.42
C THR A 21 7.56 -18.16 -13.86
N LEU A 22 7.06 -16.93 -14.04
CA LEU A 22 5.70 -16.56 -13.61
C LEU A 22 4.65 -17.43 -14.28
N GLU A 23 4.81 -17.71 -15.57
CA GLU A 23 3.90 -18.54 -16.35
C GLU A 23 3.81 -19.96 -15.78
N GLN A 24 4.94 -20.54 -15.36
CA GLN A 24 4.96 -21.85 -14.70
C GLN A 24 4.22 -21.82 -13.35
N VAL A 25 4.42 -20.77 -12.54
CA VAL A 25 3.71 -20.62 -11.26
C VAL A 25 2.21 -20.47 -11.47
N LEU A 26 1.78 -19.71 -12.48
CA LEU A 26 0.36 -19.54 -12.81
C LEU A 26 -0.30 -20.85 -13.20
N VAL A 27 0.36 -21.65 -14.04
CA VAL A 27 -0.14 -22.98 -14.43
C VAL A 27 -0.28 -23.91 -13.22
N LEU A 28 0.62 -23.82 -12.24
CA LEU A 28 0.54 -24.60 -11.00
C LEU A 28 -0.57 -24.09 -10.07
N ALA A 29 -0.70 -22.77 -9.90
CA ALA A 29 -1.73 -22.16 -9.06
C ALA A 29 -3.14 -22.49 -9.57
N GLN A 30 -3.32 -22.56 -10.89
CA GLN A 30 -4.60 -22.94 -11.51
C GLN A 30 -5.05 -24.37 -11.20
N ARG A 31 -4.13 -25.26 -10.77
CA ARG A 31 -4.45 -26.65 -10.40
C ARG A 31 -4.91 -26.81 -8.95
N LEU A 32 -4.80 -25.77 -8.13
CA LEU A 32 -5.26 -25.79 -6.74
C LEU A 32 -6.79 -25.78 -6.67
N GLN A 33 -7.33 -26.26 -5.55
CA GLN A 33 -8.76 -26.09 -5.26
C GLN A 33 -9.09 -24.59 -5.09
N PRO A 34 -10.32 -24.13 -5.38
CA PRO A 34 -10.67 -22.72 -5.30
C PRO A 34 -10.38 -22.07 -3.93
N VAL A 35 -10.56 -22.82 -2.85
CA VAL A 35 -10.24 -22.38 -1.49
C VAL A 35 -8.73 -22.14 -1.31
N ASP A 36 -7.90 -23.02 -1.89
CA ASP A 36 -6.45 -22.91 -1.80
C ASP A 36 -5.89 -21.82 -2.72
N GLN A 37 -6.55 -21.55 -3.86
CA GLN A 37 -6.26 -20.39 -4.70
C GLN A 37 -6.49 -19.08 -3.95
N ALA A 38 -7.63 -18.97 -3.24
CA ALA A 38 -7.92 -17.81 -2.41
C ALA A 38 -6.89 -17.64 -1.29
N ARG A 39 -6.51 -18.72 -0.61
CA ARG A 39 -5.46 -18.71 0.42
C ARG A 39 -4.10 -18.27 -0.14
N LEU A 40 -3.74 -18.75 -1.33
CA LEU A 40 -2.50 -18.37 -2.02
C LEU A 40 -2.49 -16.87 -2.31
N LEU A 41 -3.60 -16.33 -2.83
CA LEU A 41 -3.73 -14.91 -3.15
C LEU A 41 -3.63 -14.04 -1.90
N THR A 42 -4.29 -14.41 -0.79
CA THR A 42 -4.19 -13.68 0.48
C THR A 42 -2.75 -13.63 0.98
N LYS A 43 -2.04 -14.77 0.96
CA LYS A 43 -0.64 -14.83 1.41
C LYS A 43 0.28 -14.00 0.52
N LEU A 44 0.08 -14.08 -0.79
CA LEU A 44 0.91 -13.36 -1.75
C LEU A 44 0.69 -11.85 -1.67
N ALA A 45 -0.55 -11.40 -1.44
CA ALA A 45 -0.87 -9.99 -1.26
C ALA A 45 -0.09 -9.36 -0.09
N VAL A 46 -0.09 -10.02 1.07
CA VAL A 46 0.66 -9.56 2.25
C VAL A 46 2.17 -9.46 1.97
N GLU A 47 2.74 -10.47 1.31
CA GLU A 47 4.17 -10.48 0.99
C GLU A 47 4.55 -9.36 -0.01
N VAL A 48 3.69 -9.12 -1.00
CA VAL A 48 3.87 -8.05 -1.97
C VAL A 48 3.77 -6.68 -1.31
N GLU A 49 2.79 -6.46 -0.43
CA GLU A 49 2.65 -5.21 0.35
C GLU A 49 3.92 -4.93 1.16
N LEU A 50 4.38 -5.91 1.94
CA LEU A 50 5.61 -5.79 2.72
C LEU A 50 6.85 -5.53 1.84
N THR A 51 6.89 -6.14 0.66
CA THR A 51 7.99 -5.93 -0.29
C THR A 51 7.93 -4.52 -0.89
N LEU A 52 6.75 -4.01 -1.22
CA LEU A 52 6.55 -2.66 -1.76
C LEU A 52 6.87 -1.58 -0.72
N GLU A 53 6.50 -1.78 0.54
CA GLU A 53 6.86 -0.89 1.64
C GLU A 53 8.39 -0.80 1.82
N LYS A 54 9.09 -1.93 1.71
CA LYS A 54 10.56 -1.99 1.81
C LYS A 54 11.26 -1.45 0.55
N ALA A 55 10.70 -1.72 -0.62
CA ALA A 55 11.25 -1.32 -1.91
C ALA A 55 10.98 0.15 -2.27
N SER A 56 10.10 0.82 -1.52
CA SER A 56 9.83 2.25 -1.67
C SER A 56 10.42 3.08 -0.52
N PRO A 57 11.75 3.27 -0.42
CA PRO A 57 12.32 4.24 0.50
C PRO A 57 12.09 5.71 0.09
N THR A 58 11.32 5.98 -0.98
CA THR A 58 11.22 7.31 -1.59
C THR A 58 9.86 7.57 -2.25
N LYS A 59 8.82 7.62 -1.43
CA LYS A 59 7.88 8.74 -1.49
C LYS A 59 7.74 9.23 -0.06
N SER A 60 8.76 9.95 0.40
CA SER A 60 8.48 11.07 1.30
C SER A 60 7.45 11.90 0.54
N THR A 61 6.17 11.64 0.80
CA THR A 61 5.12 12.62 0.55
C THR A 61 5.69 13.88 1.12
N GLU A 62 6.05 14.85 0.27
CA GLU A 62 6.60 16.13 0.72
C GLU A 62 5.73 16.57 1.89
N HIS A 63 6.26 16.44 3.11
CA HIS A 63 5.47 16.69 4.30
C HIS A 63 5.17 18.18 4.22
N LYS A 64 3.98 18.54 3.73
CA LYS A 64 3.56 19.91 3.67
C LYS A 64 3.65 20.41 5.10
N SER A 65 4.50 21.41 5.31
CA SER A 65 4.70 22.01 6.62
C SER A 65 3.34 22.41 7.18
N LEU A 66 2.99 21.88 8.36
CA LEU A 66 1.77 22.24 9.08
C LEU A 66 1.85 23.66 9.68
N ARG A 67 3.00 24.33 9.60
CA ARG A 67 3.12 25.72 10.03
C ARG A 67 2.14 26.60 9.24
N GLY A 68 1.33 27.35 9.96
CA GLY A 68 0.37 28.29 9.37
C GLY A 68 -0.96 27.66 8.97
N LEU A 69 -1.20 26.36 9.21
CA LEU A 69 -2.50 25.74 8.91
C LEU A 69 -3.67 26.46 9.58
N LEU A 70 -3.44 27.05 10.76
CA LEU A 70 -4.44 27.73 11.58
C LEU A 70 -4.33 29.27 11.52
N SER A 71 -3.59 29.83 10.56
CA SER A 71 -3.39 31.29 10.51
C SER A 71 -4.66 32.08 10.21
N ASP A 72 -5.65 31.43 9.62
CA ASP A 72 -6.99 31.97 9.36
C ASP A 72 -7.84 32.13 10.63
N LEU A 73 -7.53 31.37 11.68
CA LEU A 73 -8.21 31.46 13.00
C LEU A 73 -7.74 32.66 13.84
N GLY A 74 -6.77 33.44 13.36
CA GLY A 74 -6.25 34.62 14.04
C GLY A 74 -5.21 34.29 15.11
N THR A 75 -5.04 35.19 16.07
CA THR A 75 -4.06 35.04 17.15
C THR A 75 -4.46 33.88 18.06
N ALA A 76 -3.50 33.01 18.37
CA ALA A 76 -3.74 31.95 19.34
C ALA A 76 -4.11 32.55 20.72
N PRO A 77 -5.08 31.96 21.44
CA PRO A 77 -5.45 32.41 22.77
C PRO A 77 -4.27 32.32 23.75
N SER A 78 -4.27 33.16 24.78
CA SER A 78 -3.25 33.11 25.81
C SER A 78 -3.44 31.89 26.71
N THR A 79 -2.39 31.51 27.46
CA THR A 79 -2.50 30.43 28.45
C THR A 79 -3.55 30.74 29.52
N ALA A 80 -3.69 32.01 29.93
CA ALA A 80 -4.72 32.42 30.89
C ALA A 80 -6.13 32.21 30.34
N ASP A 81 -6.37 32.56 29.07
CA ASP A 81 -7.66 32.36 28.41
C ASP A 81 -8.02 30.86 28.34
N ILE A 82 -7.02 30.01 28.09
CA ILE A 82 -7.20 28.55 28.05
C ILE A 82 -7.54 28.00 29.44
N ASP A 83 -6.80 28.42 30.47
CA ASP A 83 -7.01 27.95 31.85
C ASP A 83 -8.37 28.37 32.41
N GLU A 84 -8.85 29.57 32.04
CA GLU A 84 -10.17 30.06 32.43
C GLU A 84 -11.29 29.21 31.80
N VAL A 85 -11.25 29.00 30.48
CA VAL A 85 -12.24 28.17 29.76
C VAL A 85 -12.22 26.72 30.27
N GLN A 86 -11.05 26.15 30.54
CA GLN A 86 -10.94 24.81 31.12
C GLN A 86 -11.61 24.74 32.50
N ARG A 87 -11.39 25.74 33.35
CA ARG A 87 -12.01 25.79 34.67
C ARG A 87 -13.53 25.91 34.57
N GLU A 88 -14.04 26.74 33.66
CA GLU A 88 -15.48 26.87 33.40
C GLU A 88 -16.09 25.55 32.92
N MET A 89 -15.49 24.90 31.92
CA MET A 89 -15.97 23.63 31.38
C MET A 89 -16.03 22.50 32.41
N TRP A 90 -15.04 22.45 33.31
CA TRP A 90 -14.92 21.37 34.30
C TRP A 90 -15.59 21.71 35.65
N SER A 91 -16.01 22.95 35.87
CA SER A 91 -16.72 23.36 37.10
C SER A 91 -18.05 22.63 37.32
N GLY A 92 -18.70 22.16 36.24
CA GLY A 92 -19.95 21.39 36.31
C GLY A 92 -19.79 19.87 36.44
N LEU A 93 -18.55 19.35 36.42
CA LEU A 93 -18.24 17.92 36.50
C LEU A 93 -17.84 17.44 37.91
N ALA A 94 -17.79 18.36 38.89
CA ALA A 94 -17.34 18.08 40.25
C ALA A 94 -18.48 17.98 41.30
N GLU A 95 -19.74 18.09 40.87
CA GLU A 95 -20.92 17.94 41.73
C GLU A 95 -21.58 16.57 41.48
N GLU A 96 -20.93 15.49 41.96
CA GLU A 96 -21.55 14.19 42.31
C GLU A 96 -20.70 13.42 43.34
#